data_AF-A0A7U2FDC7-F1
#
_entry.id   AF-A0A7U2FDC7-F1
#
_cell.length_a   1.000
_cell.length_b   1.000
_cell.length_c   1.000
_cell.angle_alpha   90.00
_cell.angle_beta   90.00
_cell.angle_gamma   90.00
#
_symmetry.space_group_name_H-M   'P 1'
#
loop_
_entity.id
_entity.type
_entity.pdbx_description
1 polymer ?
#
loop_
_entity_poly.entity_id
_entity_poly.type
_entity_poly.pdbx_seq_one_letter_code
_entity_poly.pdbx_strand_id
1 'polypeptide(L)'
;MAAGNRKERRAHESKSKGKATGSTFQATDQLDDTAVDYLLKHPDRSGPKGKTLFELAEERQKELDKAAGRVRVQDVSSSTSAEDEDAAIGPLGDALLYSTSMGALHFTLDVIVYSQYREDIVWSEILKRAGTAMPVFILLVYLTHVNLAYRLPLLRDLAFCIGSIVAGCFLVYSGNKHGYFNVMKAAPPVGTLWIWSVVEMSLPYAALNAAAVLGYVWYNGFDYF
;
A
#
# COMPACT_ATOMS: atom_id res chain seq x y z
N MET A 1 -18.67 -39.52 43.54
CA MET A 1 -17.58 -40.48 43.26
C MET A 1 -17.01 -40.08 41.90
N ALA A 2 -15.71 -39.89 41.65
CA ALA A 2 -14.54 -40.46 42.28
C ALA A 2 -13.39 -39.43 42.31
N ALA A 3 -12.73 -39.34 43.48
CA ALA A 3 -11.44 -38.68 43.64
C ALA A 3 -10.35 -39.74 43.44
N GLY A 4 -9.71 -39.76 42.27
CA GLY A 4 -8.60 -40.65 41.99
C GLY A 4 -7.80 -40.09 40.82
N ASN A 5 -6.58 -39.58 41.11
CA ASN A 5 -5.43 -39.50 40.18
C ASN A 5 -4.28 -38.63 40.69
N ARG A 6 -4.40 -38.02 41.89
CA ARG A 6 -3.29 -37.22 42.45
C ARG A 6 -2.12 -38.08 42.98
N LYS A 7 -2.38 -39.34 43.34
CA LYS A 7 -1.35 -40.28 43.85
C LYS A 7 -0.50 -40.90 42.73
N GLU A 8 -1.10 -41.23 41.58
CA GLU A 8 -0.36 -41.80 40.44
C GLU A 8 0.61 -40.80 39.81
N ARG A 9 0.22 -39.52 39.72
CA ARG A 9 1.11 -38.47 39.20
C ARG A 9 2.36 -38.26 40.06
N ARG A 10 2.26 -38.45 41.38
CA ARG A 10 3.41 -38.36 42.29
C ARG A 10 4.31 -39.60 42.25
N ALA A 11 3.76 -40.78 41.95
CA ALA A 11 4.55 -42.00 41.78
C ALA A 11 5.35 -42.02 40.46
N HIS A 12 4.87 -41.32 39.43
CA HIS A 12 5.60 -41.15 38.17
C HIS A 12 6.75 -40.14 38.29
N GLU A 13 6.57 -39.08 39.10
CA GLU A 13 7.63 -38.11 39.42
C GLU A 13 8.71 -38.66 40.37
N SER A 14 8.37 -39.59 41.27
CA SER A 14 9.36 -40.20 42.18
C SER A 14 10.24 -41.25 41.51
N LYS A 15 9.83 -41.83 40.38
CA LYS A 15 10.66 -42.75 39.58
C LYS A 15 11.68 -42.05 38.68
N SER A 16 11.52 -40.74 38.41
CA SER A 16 12.45 -39.98 37.56
C SER A 16 13.51 -39.20 38.33
N LYS A 17 13.57 -39.31 39.66
CA LYS A 17 14.62 -38.68 40.46
C LYS A 17 15.82 -39.59 40.62
N GLY A 18 16.86 -39.28 39.87
CA GLY A 18 18.24 -39.40 40.34
C GLY A 18 18.95 -40.70 39.96
N LYS A 19 19.30 -40.85 38.68
CA LYS A 19 20.62 -41.40 38.36
C LYS A 19 21.57 -40.22 38.21
N ALA A 20 22.02 -39.68 39.34
CA ALA A 20 23.17 -38.80 39.37
C ALA A 20 24.38 -39.66 39.01
N THR A 21 24.70 -39.78 37.73
CA THR A 21 26.02 -40.21 37.29
C THR A 21 26.96 -39.05 37.62
N GLY A 22 27.56 -39.11 38.81
CA GLY A 22 28.83 -38.44 39.08
C GLY A 22 29.87 -39.03 38.14
N SER A 23 29.85 -38.59 36.89
CA SER A 23 30.97 -38.73 35.99
C SER A 23 31.70 -37.40 36.07
N THR A 24 32.81 -37.39 36.80
CA THR A 24 33.90 -36.47 36.52
C THR A 24 34.02 -36.33 35.00
N PHE A 25 34.03 -35.10 34.48
CA PHE A 25 34.27 -34.85 33.07
C PHE A 25 35.66 -35.42 32.73
N GLN A 26 35.71 -36.65 32.23
CA GLN A 26 36.91 -37.25 31.69
C GLN A 26 37.00 -36.76 30.25
N ALA A 27 37.93 -35.84 30.00
CA ALA A 27 38.33 -35.50 28.65
C ALA A 27 38.87 -36.78 28.00
N THR A 28 38.08 -37.35 27.10
CA THR A 28 38.44 -38.52 26.30
C THR A 28 38.52 -38.06 24.86
N ASP A 29 39.58 -38.44 24.16
CA ASP A 29 39.79 -38.08 22.73
C ASP A 29 38.91 -38.92 21.78
N GLN A 30 38.01 -39.74 22.32
CA GLN A 30 37.12 -40.62 21.57
C GLN A 30 35.68 -40.15 21.73
N LEU A 31 35.00 -39.97 20.60
CA LEU A 31 33.58 -39.59 20.58
C LEU A 31 32.75 -40.82 20.98
N ASP A 32 31.92 -40.67 22.01
CA ASP A 32 30.93 -41.69 22.40
C ASP A 32 29.92 -41.94 21.26
N ASP A 33 29.40 -43.16 21.15
CA ASP A 33 28.50 -43.57 20.06
C ASP A 33 27.26 -42.67 19.98
N THR A 34 26.80 -42.17 21.14
CA THR A 34 25.69 -41.20 21.22
C THR A 34 26.05 -39.82 20.65
N ALA A 35 27.29 -39.39 20.78
CA ALA A 35 27.80 -38.14 20.20
C ALA A 35 27.97 -38.27 18.69
N VAL A 36 28.41 -39.43 18.20
CA VAL A 36 28.51 -39.73 16.77
C VAL A 36 27.11 -39.74 16.13
N ASP A 37 26.13 -40.41 16.76
CA ASP A 37 24.75 -40.44 16.26
C ASP A 37 24.11 -39.04 16.26
N TYR A 38 24.41 -38.21 17.25
CA TYR A 38 23.97 -36.82 17.28
C TYR A 38 24.61 -35.97 16.17
N LEU A 39 25.91 -36.14 15.91
CA LEU A 39 26.64 -35.45 14.84
C LEU A 39 26.15 -35.85 13.44
N LEU A 40 25.74 -37.11 13.27
CA LEU A 40 25.22 -37.66 12.01
C LEU A 40 23.73 -37.37 11.79
N LYS A 41 23.02 -36.89 12.82
CA LYS A 41 21.59 -36.62 12.72
C LYS A 41 21.33 -35.36 11.91
N HIS A 42 20.74 -35.53 10.73
CA HIS A 42 20.26 -34.40 9.95
C HIS A 42 19.04 -33.75 10.61
N PRO A 43 18.92 -32.41 10.57
CA PRO A 43 17.75 -31.71 11.07
C PRO A 43 16.51 -32.16 10.29
N ASP A 44 15.43 -32.46 11.01
CA ASP A 44 14.14 -32.79 10.42
C ASP A 44 13.64 -31.58 9.60
N ARG A 45 13.71 -31.70 8.28
CA ARG A 45 13.23 -30.68 7.33
C ARG A 45 11.76 -30.89 6.95
N SER A 46 11.04 -31.77 7.65
CA SER A 46 9.60 -31.87 7.45
C SER A 46 8.96 -30.53 7.78
N GLY A 47 8.07 -30.07 6.88
CA GLY A 47 7.31 -28.84 7.07
C GLY A 47 6.41 -28.90 8.31
N PRO A 48 5.75 -27.79 8.65
CA PRO A 48 4.87 -27.73 9.81
C PRO A 48 3.85 -28.89 9.78
N LYS A 49 3.83 -29.69 10.85
CA LYS A 49 3.00 -30.91 10.96
C LYS A 49 1.52 -30.62 11.24
N GLY A 50 1.12 -29.35 11.22
CA GLY A 50 -0.23 -28.88 11.47
C GLY A 50 -0.56 -27.67 10.60
N LYS A 51 -1.83 -27.25 10.64
CA LYS A 51 -2.30 -26.10 9.87
C LYS A 51 -1.45 -24.88 10.15
N THR A 52 -1.00 -24.22 9.08
CA THR A 52 -0.28 -22.96 9.21
C THR A 52 -1.21 -21.86 9.71
N LEU A 53 -0.67 -20.80 10.29
CA LEU A 53 -1.48 -19.64 10.71
C LEU A 53 -2.22 -19.02 9.51
N PHE A 54 -1.63 -19.08 8.31
CA PHE A 54 -2.26 -18.65 7.07
C PHE A 54 -3.48 -19.51 6.72
N GLU A 55 -3.37 -20.84 6.82
CA GLU A 55 -4.51 -21.74 6.59
C GLU A 55 -5.63 -21.53 7.61
N LEU A 56 -5.27 -21.27 8.87
CA LEU A 56 -6.25 -21.00 9.91
C LEU A 56 -6.97 -19.67 9.67
N ALA A 57 -6.25 -18.63 9.23
CA ALA A 57 -6.81 -17.33 8.88
C ALA A 57 -7.75 -17.45 7.67
N GLU A 58 -7.34 -18.18 6.63
CA GLU A 58 -8.14 -18.41 5.43
C GLU A 58 -9.45 -19.15 5.73
N GLU A 59 -9.40 -20.15 6.63
CA GLU A 59 -10.58 -20.89 7.09
C GLU A 59 -11.57 -19.96 7.82
N ARG A 60 -11.06 -19.09 8.72
CA ARG A 60 -11.90 -18.13 9.45
C ARG A 60 -12.48 -17.05 8.52
N GLN A 61 -11.73 -16.61 7.52
CA GLN A 61 -12.22 -15.66 6.52
C GLN A 61 -13.33 -16.27 5.68
N LYS A 62 -13.19 -17.55 5.27
CA LYS A 62 -14.25 -18.30 4.56
C LYS A 62 -15.53 -18.43 5.39
N GLU A 63 -15.41 -18.62 6.70
CA GLU A 63 -16.57 -18.63 7.61
C GLU A 63 -17.26 -17.27 7.69
N LEU A 64 -16.49 -16.19 7.78
CA LEU A 64 -17.00 -14.81 7.85
C LEU A 64 -17.67 -14.39 6.54
N ASP A 65 -17.08 -14.70 5.39
CA ASP A 65 -17.65 -14.41 4.07
C ASP A 65 -18.98 -15.15 3.86
N LYS A 66 -19.04 -16.40 4.31
CA LYS A 66 -20.28 -17.21 4.30
C LYS A 66 -21.35 -16.64 5.22
N ALA A 67 -20.96 -16.13 6.40
CA ALA A 67 -21.88 -15.46 7.33
C ALA A 67 -22.36 -14.10 6.81
N ALA A 68 -21.51 -13.36 6.09
CA ALA A 68 -21.80 -12.06 5.51
C ALA A 68 -22.55 -12.13 4.17
N GLY A 69 -22.77 -13.32 3.60
CA GLY A 69 -23.44 -13.52 2.32
C GLY A 69 -22.67 -12.94 1.12
N ARG A 70 -21.37 -12.71 1.25
CA ARG A 70 -20.52 -12.18 0.17
C ARG A 70 -20.04 -13.34 -0.70
N VAL A 71 -20.59 -13.46 -1.90
CA VAL A 71 -20.02 -14.34 -2.94
C VAL A 71 -18.79 -13.65 -3.51
N ARG A 72 -17.60 -14.17 -3.21
CA ARG A 72 -16.33 -13.67 -3.76
C ARG A 72 -16.34 -13.95 -5.28
N VAL A 73 -16.48 -12.90 -6.09
CA VAL A 73 -16.14 -12.97 -7.51
C VAL A 73 -14.62 -13.06 -7.57
N GLN A 74 -14.13 -14.26 -7.89
CA GLN A 74 -12.72 -14.51 -8.10
C GLN A 74 -12.34 -13.88 -9.44
N ASP A 75 -11.73 -12.70 -9.42
CA ASP A 75 -11.09 -12.14 -10.60
C ASP A 75 -9.58 -12.35 -10.50
N VAL A 76 -9.04 -12.94 -11.57
CA VAL A 76 -7.65 -13.37 -11.69
C VAL A 76 -6.91 -12.27 -12.41
N SER A 77 -6.02 -11.54 -11.72
CA SER A 77 -4.75 -11.03 -12.29
C SER A 77 -3.89 -10.27 -11.28
N SER A 78 -2.59 -10.51 -11.41
CA SER A 78 -1.44 -9.75 -10.89
C SER A 78 -1.14 -9.79 -9.39
N SER A 79 -0.02 -10.45 -9.11
CA SER A 79 0.83 -10.34 -7.94
C SER A 79 1.06 -8.89 -7.50
N THR A 80 0.36 -8.47 -6.45
CA THR A 80 0.85 -7.47 -5.51
C THR A 80 0.50 -7.95 -4.11
N SER A 81 1.52 -8.34 -3.37
CA SER A 81 1.45 -8.73 -1.97
C SER A 81 1.07 -7.51 -1.11
N ALA A 82 -0.22 -7.23 -0.93
CA ALA A 82 -0.69 -6.17 -0.03
C ALA A 82 -2.15 -6.35 0.46
N GLU A 83 -2.72 -7.56 0.38
CA GLU A 83 -4.10 -7.80 0.83
C GLU A 83 -4.11 -8.44 2.23
N ASP A 84 -3.79 -7.64 3.25
CA ASP A 84 -4.13 -7.87 4.68
C ASP A 84 -3.97 -6.56 5.48
N GLU A 85 -4.52 -5.44 4.98
CA GLU A 85 -4.78 -4.22 5.77
C GLU A 85 -6.29 -3.97 5.87
N ASP A 86 -7.05 -4.97 6.32
CA ASP A 86 -8.46 -4.79 6.64
C ASP A 86 -8.62 -3.69 7.73
N ALA A 87 -9.05 -2.50 7.28
CA ALA A 87 -9.68 -1.41 8.03
C ALA A 87 -8.83 -0.51 8.95
N ALA A 88 -7.94 0.32 8.42
CA ALA A 88 -7.38 1.39 9.25
C ALA A 88 -8.39 2.52 9.52
N ILE A 89 -9.10 3.07 8.51
CA ILE A 89 -9.94 4.28 8.73
C ILE A 89 -11.24 4.31 7.87
N GLY A 90 -11.46 3.35 6.95
CA GLY A 90 -12.62 3.31 6.04
C GLY A 90 -12.51 4.32 4.88
N PRO A 91 -13.49 4.39 3.95
CA PRO A 91 -13.36 5.20 2.73
C PRO A 91 -13.10 6.69 2.98
N LEU A 92 -13.60 7.22 4.09
CA LEU A 92 -13.34 8.59 4.53
C LEU A 92 -11.87 8.75 4.96
N GLY A 93 -11.36 7.77 5.67
CA GLY A 93 -9.99 7.73 6.14
C GLY A 93 -8.96 7.64 5.05
N ASP A 94 -9.20 6.77 4.08
CA ASP A 94 -8.37 6.66 2.88
C ASP A 94 -8.37 7.99 2.13
N ALA A 95 -9.55 8.60 1.97
CA ALA A 95 -9.67 9.93 1.38
C ALA A 95 -8.87 10.99 2.14
N LEU A 96 -8.83 10.94 3.47
CA LEU A 96 -8.09 11.89 4.30
C LEU A 96 -6.57 11.68 4.19
N LEU A 97 -6.10 10.43 4.16
CA LEU A 97 -4.69 10.10 3.98
C LEU A 97 -4.19 10.55 2.58
N TYR A 98 -4.90 10.16 1.53
CA TYR A 98 -4.54 10.53 0.16
C TYR A 98 -4.65 12.03 -0.08
N SER A 99 -5.71 12.68 0.41
CA SER A 99 -5.85 14.13 0.28
C SER A 99 -4.78 14.91 1.06
N THR A 100 -4.26 14.38 2.16
CA THR A 100 -3.12 14.98 2.88
C THR A 100 -1.86 14.97 2.00
N SER A 101 -1.56 13.83 1.35
CA SER A 101 -0.45 13.71 0.41
C SER A 101 -0.63 14.62 -0.82
N MET A 102 -1.84 14.68 -1.39
CA MET A 102 -2.17 15.61 -2.47
C MET A 102 -2.06 17.08 -2.03
N GLY A 103 -2.48 17.40 -0.81
CA GLY A 103 -2.36 18.74 -0.24
C GLY A 103 -0.91 19.18 -0.10
N ALA A 104 -0.03 18.27 0.35
CA ALA A 104 1.41 18.51 0.40
C ALA A 104 2.00 18.75 -1.00
N LEU A 105 1.62 17.94 -1.99
CA LEU A 105 2.05 18.13 -3.38
C LEU A 105 1.53 19.46 -3.96
N HIS A 106 0.27 19.80 -3.75
CA HIS A 106 -0.29 21.09 -4.16
C HIS A 106 0.49 22.25 -3.56
N PHE A 107 0.74 22.20 -2.25
CA PHE A 107 1.50 23.24 -1.54
C PHE A 107 2.92 23.37 -2.08
N THR A 108 3.62 22.26 -2.33
CA THR A 108 4.99 22.30 -2.88
C THR A 108 5.01 22.85 -4.29
N LEU A 109 4.07 22.44 -5.15
CA LEU A 109 3.93 23.02 -6.50
C LEU A 109 3.66 24.52 -6.44
N ASP A 110 2.81 24.98 -5.53
CA ASP A 110 2.51 26.41 -5.35
C ASP A 110 3.78 27.20 -4.99
N VAL A 111 4.57 26.71 -4.03
CA VAL A 111 5.85 27.34 -3.66
C VAL A 111 6.85 27.32 -4.81
N ILE A 112 6.95 26.21 -5.54
CA ILE A 112 7.88 26.06 -6.67
C ILE A 112 7.53 27.05 -7.79
N VAL A 113 6.26 27.18 -8.16
CA VAL A 113 5.87 28.04 -9.28
C VAL A 113 6.13 29.52 -8.97
N TYR A 114 5.88 29.99 -7.74
CA TYR A 114 6.27 31.34 -7.33
C TYR A 114 7.78 31.53 -7.40
N SER A 115 8.55 30.53 -6.97
CA SER A 115 10.01 30.55 -7.03
C SER A 115 10.55 30.57 -8.47
N GLN A 116 9.91 29.86 -9.39
CA GLN A 116 10.29 29.79 -10.82
C GLN A 116 10.16 31.14 -11.52
N TYR A 117 9.14 31.91 -11.18
CA TYR A 117 8.89 33.22 -11.76
C TYR A 117 9.49 34.38 -10.96
N ARG A 118 10.23 34.09 -9.87
CA ARG A 118 10.85 35.08 -8.98
C ARG A 118 9.86 36.07 -8.36
N GLU A 119 8.66 35.60 -8.03
CA GLU A 119 7.64 36.40 -7.37
C GLU A 119 7.75 36.26 -5.83
N ASP A 120 7.38 37.32 -5.10
CA ASP A 120 7.39 37.28 -3.64
C ASP A 120 6.36 36.27 -3.09
N ILE A 121 6.80 35.43 -2.16
CA ILE A 121 5.98 34.37 -1.56
C ILE A 121 5.08 34.98 -0.49
N VAL A 122 3.82 35.21 -0.86
CA VAL A 122 2.77 35.63 0.08
C VAL A 122 2.15 34.38 0.74
N TRP A 123 2.72 33.99 1.90
CA TRP A 123 2.31 32.78 2.62
C TRP A 123 0.80 32.70 2.92
N SER A 124 0.17 33.82 3.26
CA SER A 124 -1.27 33.85 3.57
C SER A 124 -2.14 33.44 2.36
N GLU A 125 -1.73 33.80 1.15
CA GLU A 125 -2.43 33.42 -0.08
C GLU A 125 -2.24 31.94 -0.41
N ILE A 126 -1.01 31.44 -0.25
CA ILE A 126 -0.68 30.02 -0.48
C ILE A 126 -1.45 29.14 0.51
N LEU A 127 -1.43 29.47 1.81
CA LEU A 127 -2.17 28.72 2.81
C LEU A 127 -3.69 28.79 2.56
N LYS A 128 -4.22 29.95 2.17
CA LYS A 128 -5.64 30.09 1.82
C LYS A 128 -5.99 29.21 0.62
N ARG A 129 -5.18 29.23 -0.43
CA ARG A 129 -5.40 28.45 -1.66
C ARG A 129 -5.29 26.94 -1.40
N ALA A 130 -4.25 26.51 -0.69
CA ALA A 130 -4.11 25.12 -0.25
C ALA A 130 -5.31 24.69 0.60
N GLY A 131 -5.72 25.50 1.59
CA GLY A 131 -6.90 25.26 2.41
C GLY A 131 -8.21 25.16 1.61
N THR A 132 -8.38 25.97 0.56
CA THR A 132 -9.55 25.88 -0.33
C THR A 132 -9.53 24.66 -1.25
N ALA A 133 -8.33 24.15 -1.61
CA ALA A 133 -8.18 22.96 -2.46
C ALA A 133 -8.38 21.65 -1.68
N MET A 134 -8.03 21.61 -0.40
CA MET A 134 -8.17 20.43 0.47
C MET A 134 -9.55 19.76 0.43
N PRO A 135 -10.69 20.46 0.65
CA PRO A 135 -12.00 19.80 0.61
C PRO A 135 -12.33 19.24 -0.78
N VAL A 136 -11.81 19.87 -1.85
CA VAL A 136 -11.98 19.37 -3.22
C VAL A 136 -11.21 18.06 -3.40
N PHE A 137 -9.97 17.97 -2.91
CA PHE A 137 -9.19 16.73 -2.95
C PHE A 137 -9.83 15.62 -2.11
N ILE A 138 -10.28 15.93 -0.89
CA ILE A 138 -11.00 14.96 -0.05
C ILE A 138 -12.22 14.40 -0.80
N LEU A 139 -13.04 15.27 -1.40
CA LEU A 139 -14.22 14.87 -2.14
C LEU A 139 -13.87 14.01 -3.36
N LEU A 140 -12.89 14.42 -4.17
CA LEU A 140 -12.49 13.70 -5.38
C LEU A 140 -11.91 12.32 -5.05
N VAL A 141 -11.04 12.24 -4.05
CA VAL A 141 -10.47 10.96 -3.61
C VAL A 141 -11.57 10.08 -3.04
N TYR A 142 -12.43 10.62 -2.16
CA TYR A 142 -13.54 9.85 -1.60
C TYR A 142 -14.41 9.24 -2.69
N LEU A 143 -14.83 10.04 -3.69
CA LEU A 143 -15.67 9.58 -4.80
C LEU A 143 -15.00 8.48 -5.64
N THR A 144 -13.70 8.60 -5.87
CA THR A 144 -12.93 7.64 -6.68
C THR A 144 -12.58 6.36 -5.92
N HIS A 145 -12.57 6.42 -4.59
CA HIS A 145 -12.29 5.29 -3.70
C HIS A 145 -13.57 4.66 -3.12
N VAL A 146 -14.77 5.09 -3.52
CA VAL A 146 -16.01 4.37 -3.18
C VAL A 146 -16.00 3.02 -3.90
N ASN A 147 -16.48 1.97 -3.22
CA ASN A 147 -16.65 0.61 -3.76
C ASN A 147 -17.30 0.54 -5.16
N LEU A 148 -18.12 1.53 -5.53
CA LEU A 148 -18.75 1.62 -6.84
C LEU A 148 -17.73 1.85 -7.97
N ALA A 149 -16.70 2.68 -7.74
CA ALA A 149 -15.67 2.96 -8.73
C ALA A 149 -14.83 1.71 -9.04
N TYR A 150 -14.52 0.91 -8.01
CA TYR A 150 -13.78 -0.34 -8.16
C TYR A 150 -14.56 -1.45 -8.89
N ARG A 151 -15.90 -1.36 -8.96
CA ARG A 151 -16.71 -2.33 -9.72
C ARG A 151 -16.54 -2.22 -11.23
N LEU A 152 -16.13 -1.05 -11.73
CA LEU A 152 -16.00 -0.77 -13.15
C LEU A 152 -14.59 -0.23 -13.45
N PRO A 153 -13.55 -1.07 -13.30
CA PRO A 153 -12.16 -0.62 -13.36
C PRO A 153 -11.80 0.06 -14.69
N LEU A 154 -12.37 -0.42 -15.81
CA LEU A 154 -12.13 0.16 -17.13
C LEU A 154 -12.67 1.60 -17.24
N LEU A 155 -13.87 1.87 -16.73
CA LEU A 155 -14.46 3.22 -16.75
C LEU A 155 -13.67 4.18 -15.87
N ARG A 156 -13.22 3.70 -14.70
CA ARG A 156 -12.38 4.48 -13.79
C ARG A 156 -11.05 4.85 -14.46
N ASP A 157 -10.34 3.86 -15.01
CA ASP A 157 -9.06 4.06 -15.69
C ASP A 157 -9.22 4.98 -16.92
N LEU A 158 -10.31 4.84 -17.69
CA LEU A 158 -10.61 5.73 -18.80
C LEU A 158 -10.90 7.17 -18.34
N ALA A 159 -11.65 7.35 -17.26
CA ALA A 159 -11.95 8.67 -16.70
C ALA A 159 -10.67 9.38 -16.22
N PHE A 160 -9.79 8.65 -15.52
CA PHE A 160 -8.48 9.16 -15.13
C PHE A 160 -7.59 9.45 -16.34
N CYS A 161 -7.60 8.60 -17.37
CA CYS A 161 -6.84 8.81 -18.59
C CYS A 161 -7.27 10.10 -19.31
N ILE A 162 -8.57 10.28 -19.55
CA ILE A 162 -9.12 11.48 -20.20
C ILE A 162 -8.84 12.72 -19.35
N GLY A 163 -9.12 12.67 -18.05
CA GLY A 163 -8.87 13.77 -17.12
C GLY A 163 -7.40 14.17 -17.09
N SER A 164 -6.50 13.19 -17.08
CA SER A 164 -5.05 13.39 -17.08
C SER A 164 -4.56 14.03 -18.40
N ILE A 165 -5.04 13.56 -19.56
CA ILE A 165 -4.68 14.14 -20.85
C ILE A 165 -5.14 15.60 -20.92
N VAL A 166 -6.38 15.89 -20.52
CA VAL A 166 -6.92 17.26 -20.51
C VAL A 166 -6.10 18.15 -19.57
N ALA A 167 -5.81 17.69 -18.36
CA ALA A 167 -5.01 18.44 -17.38
C ALA A 167 -3.58 18.70 -17.89
N GLY A 168 -2.92 17.69 -18.45
CA GLY A 168 -1.58 17.82 -19.02
C GLY A 168 -1.53 18.78 -20.21
N CYS A 169 -2.45 18.63 -21.17
CA CYS A 169 -2.56 19.53 -22.33
C CYS A 169 -2.89 20.96 -21.90
N PHE A 170 -3.74 21.15 -20.89
CA PHE A 170 -4.05 22.47 -20.33
C PHE A 170 -2.83 23.13 -19.69
N LEU A 171 -2.01 22.40 -18.93
CA LEU A 171 -0.79 22.94 -18.34
C LEU A 171 0.22 23.39 -19.40
N VAL A 172 0.44 22.55 -20.42
CA VAL A 172 1.27 22.89 -21.58
C VAL A 172 0.77 24.14 -22.28
N TYR A 173 -0.53 24.18 -22.57
CA TYR A 173 -1.16 25.34 -23.21
C TYR A 173 -1.04 26.60 -22.34
N SER A 174 -1.30 26.47 -21.03
CA SER A 174 -1.24 27.58 -20.10
C SER A 174 0.17 28.15 -19.99
N GLY A 175 1.20 27.32 -19.88
CA GLY A 175 2.59 27.78 -19.80
C GLY A 175 3.07 28.50 -21.07
N ASN A 176 2.55 28.12 -22.24
CA ASN A 176 2.97 28.69 -23.52
C ASN A 176 2.13 29.91 -23.96
N LYS A 177 0.87 30.02 -23.53
CA LYS A 177 -0.07 31.04 -24.03
C LYS A 177 -0.60 32.01 -22.99
N HIS A 178 -0.59 31.64 -21.72
CA HIS A 178 -1.11 32.51 -20.66
C HIS A 178 0.02 33.30 -19.99
N GLY A 179 -0.33 34.49 -19.47
CA GLY A 179 0.58 35.26 -18.64
C GLY A 179 0.95 34.51 -17.36
N TYR A 180 2.13 34.80 -16.83
CA TYR A 180 2.72 34.12 -15.67
C TYR A 180 1.77 34.02 -14.47
N PHE A 181 0.97 35.06 -14.20
CA PHE A 181 0.03 35.06 -13.07
C PHE A 181 -1.08 34.01 -13.19
N ASN A 182 -1.52 33.71 -14.42
CA ASN A 182 -2.51 32.66 -14.63
C ASN A 182 -1.87 31.28 -14.41
N VAL A 183 -0.64 31.10 -14.90
CA VAL A 183 0.13 29.86 -14.69
C VAL A 183 0.36 29.63 -13.20
N MET A 184 0.77 30.64 -12.44
CA MET A 184 0.95 30.56 -10.99
C MET A 184 -0.28 30.09 -10.22
N LYS A 185 -1.48 30.51 -10.65
CA LYS A 185 -2.72 30.15 -9.95
C LYS A 185 -3.32 28.82 -10.41
N ALA A 186 -3.15 28.49 -11.69
CA ALA A 186 -3.75 27.29 -12.27
C ALA A 186 -2.83 26.06 -12.18
N ALA A 187 -1.51 26.24 -12.25
CA ALA A 187 -0.57 25.13 -12.30
C ALA A 187 -0.55 24.26 -11.04
N PRO A 188 -0.59 24.79 -9.81
CA PRO A 188 -0.55 23.95 -8.61
C PRO A 188 -1.73 22.98 -8.48
N PRO A 189 -3.01 23.39 -8.60
CA PRO A 189 -4.13 22.46 -8.51
C PRO A 189 -4.23 21.54 -9.73
N VAL A 190 -4.02 22.05 -10.95
CA VAL A 190 -4.12 21.22 -12.15
C VAL A 190 -2.96 20.22 -12.24
N GLY A 191 -1.76 20.62 -11.87
CA GLY A 191 -0.58 19.75 -11.79
C GLY A 191 -0.76 18.64 -10.77
N THR A 192 -1.34 18.96 -9.61
CA THR A 192 -1.67 17.96 -8.59
C THR A 192 -2.66 16.92 -9.12
N LEU A 193 -3.75 17.37 -9.77
CA LEU A 193 -4.74 16.47 -10.36
C LEU A 193 -4.15 15.64 -11.50
N TRP A 194 -3.25 16.23 -12.30
CA TRP A 194 -2.58 15.52 -13.39
C TRP A 194 -1.72 14.38 -12.85
N ILE A 195 -0.81 14.67 -11.91
CA ILE A 195 0.08 13.68 -11.30
C ILE A 195 -0.73 12.59 -10.59
N TRP A 196 -1.71 12.98 -9.79
CA TRP A 196 -2.58 12.02 -9.11
C TRP A 196 -3.30 11.08 -10.08
N SER A 197 -3.85 11.62 -11.17
CA SER A 197 -4.53 10.80 -12.19
C SER A 197 -3.57 9.81 -12.86
N VAL A 198 -2.31 10.18 -13.09
CA VAL A 198 -1.28 9.28 -13.65
C VAL A 198 -0.94 8.14 -12.69
N VAL A 199 -0.83 8.44 -11.41
CA VAL A 199 -0.50 7.45 -10.38
C VAL A 199 -1.65 6.45 -10.18
N GLU A 200 -2.89 6.90 -10.29
CA GLU A 200 -4.08 6.06 -10.04
C GLU A 200 -4.44 5.13 -11.22
N MET A 201 -4.07 5.50 -12.45
CA MET A 201 -4.38 4.70 -13.65
C MET A 201 -3.36 3.57 -13.88
N SER A 202 -3.77 2.51 -14.59
CA SER A 202 -2.85 1.44 -14.95
C SER A 202 -1.77 1.89 -15.95
N LEU A 203 -0.60 1.23 -15.88
CA LEU A 203 0.60 1.52 -16.68
C LEU A 203 0.35 1.79 -18.19
N PRO A 204 -0.48 1.01 -18.92
CA PRO A 204 -0.69 1.29 -20.34
C PRO A 204 -1.40 2.64 -20.58
N TYR A 205 -2.36 3.02 -19.74
CA TYR A 205 -3.02 4.32 -19.85
C TYR A 205 -2.09 5.46 -19.46
N ALA A 206 -1.22 5.25 -18.48
CA ALA A 206 -0.20 6.23 -18.11
C ALA A 206 0.78 6.48 -19.28
N ALA A 207 1.22 5.43 -19.95
CA ALA A 207 2.05 5.54 -21.15
C ALA A 207 1.31 6.24 -22.29
N LEU A 208 0.03 5.91 -22.51
CA LEU A 208 -0.81 6.58 -23.50
C LEU A 208 -0.97 8.06 -23.20
N ASN A 209 -1.24 8.44 -21.95
CA ASN A 209 -1.33 9.82 -21.52
C ASN A 209 -0.03 10.59 -21.78
N ALA A 210 1.12 10.03 -21.40
CA ALA A 210 2.42 10.64 -21.67
C ALA A 210 2.65 10.85 -23.19
N ALA A 211 2.36 9.83 -24.00
CA ALA A 211 2.46 9.92 -25.45
C ALA A 211 1.51 10.98 -26.04
N ALA A 212 0.27 11.06 -25.53
CA ALA A 212 -0.72 12.03 -25.97
C ALA A 212 -0.30 13.47 -25.64
N VAL A 213 0.19 13.73 -24.43
CA VAL A 213 0.67 15.07 -24.02
C VAL A 213 1.92 15.46 -24.82
N LEU A 214 2.88 14.55 -25.00
CA LEU A 214 4.06 14.81 -25.84
C LEU A 214 3.69 15.05 -27.31
N GLY A 215 2.76 14.27 -27.85
CA GLY A 215 2.22 14.48 -29.19
C GLY A 215 1.53 15.83 -29.33
N TYR A 216 0.80 16.28 -28.31
CA TYR A 216 0.17 17.60 -28.27
C TYR A 216 1.18 18.75 -28.25
N VAL A 217 2.28 18.62 -27.47
CA VAL A 217 3.38 19.60 -27.47
C VAL A 217 3.99 19.71 -28.87
N TRP A 218 4.33 18.56 -29.47
CA TRP A 218 4.96 18.51 -30.79
C TRP A 218 4.05 19.05 -31.90
N TYR A 219 2.77 18.67 -31.90
CA TYR A 219 1.80 19.12 -32.90
C TYR A 219 1.60 20.64 -32.92
N ASN A 220 1.62 21.28 -31.75
CA ASN A 220 1.43 22.73 -31.64
C ASN A 220 2.74 23.53 -31.71
N GLY A 221 3.89 22.86 -31.80
CA GLY A 221 5.20 23.51 -31.78
C GLY A 221 5.45 24.31 -30.50
N PHE A 222 4.95 23.82 -29.36
CA PHE A 222 5.17 24.45 -28.06
C PHE A 222 6.59 24.17 -27.56
N ASP A 223 7.13 25.13 -26.81
CA ASP A 223 8.43 24.93 -26.18
C ASP A 223 8.30 23.94 -25.03
N TYR A 224 9.28 23.05 -24.94
CA TYR A 224 9.50 22.22 -23.75
C TYR A 224 10.09 23.15 -22.70
N PHE A 225 9.27 23.51 -21.71
CA PHE A 225 9.52 24.46 -20.62
C PHE A 225 10.98 24.67 -20.19
#